data_AF-A0AAV2R9C6-F1
#
_entry.id   AF-A0AAV2R9C6-F1
#
_cell.length_a   1.000
_cell.length_b   1.000
_cell.length_c   1.000
_cell.angle_alpha   90.00
_cell.angle_beta   90.00
_cell.angle_gamma   90.00
#
_symmetry.space_group_name_H-M   'P 1'
#
loop_
_entity.id
_entity.type
_entity.pdbx_description
1 polymer ?
#
loop_
_entity_poly.entity_id
_entity_poly.type
_entity_poly.pdbx_seq_one_letter_code
_entity_poly.pdbx_strand_id
1 'polypeptide(L)'
;MASFNSAYLKTPSGILKIVEILFVCIAFGIFRGATLATYGEVNADYFACGSLVLGLVITPLLLVCYLMGNTDIQKTIMELVLNFLLCVFLIAAGSKGANLWSPSYLGKIGQYRTNCLVMSSFTIMAGLAYGADTVLALMAYK
;
A
#
# COMPACT_ATOMS: atom_id res chain seq x y z
N MET A 1 -16.54 -11.33 -25.57
CA MET A 1 -15.12 -11.01 -25.40
C MET A 1 -15.02 -9.81 -24.49
N ALA A 2 -14.40 -9.92 -23.32
CA ALA A 2 -14.11 -8.75 -22.50
C ALA A 2 -13.09 -7.90 -23.27
N SER A 3 -13.52 -6.76 -23.81
CA SER A 3 -12.62 -5.82 -24.47
C SER A 3 -11.73 -5.19 -23.40
N PHE A 4 -10.42 -5.37 -23.52
CA PHE A 4 -9.44 -4.78 -22.61
C PHE A 4 -9.52 -3.25 -22.65
N ASN A 5 -9.97 -2.64 -21.56
CA ASN A 5 -10.15 -1.19 -21.46
C ASN A 5 -8.83 -0.51 -21.05
N SER A 6 -7.88 -0.45 -21.98
CA SER A 6 -6.58 0.20 -21.77
C SER A 6 -6.68 1.70 -21.48
N ALA A 7 -7.80 2.34 -21.81
CA ALA A 7 -8.04 3.74 -21.48
C ALA A 7 -8.09 3.99 -19.96
N TYR A 8 -8.48 2.98 -19.17
CA TYR A 8 -8.53 3.06 -17.71
C TYR A 8 -7.16 3.36 -17.09
N LEU A 9 -6.08 2.82 -17.66
CA LEU A 9 -4.71 3.04 -17.16
C LEU A 9 -4.26 4.51 -17.27
N LYS A 10 -4.95 5.31 -18.08
CA LYS A 10 -4.68 6.75 -18.23
C LYS A 10 -5.50 7.60 -17.26
N THR A 11 -6.43 7.01 -16.52
CA THR A 11 -7.22 7.73 -15.51
C THR A 11 -6.39 7.97 -14.25
N PRO A 12 -6.66 9.03 -13.48
CA PRO A 12 -5.97 9.29 -12.21
C PRO A 12 -6.01 8.11 -11.23
N SER A 13 -7.17 7.44 -11.09
CA SER A 13 -7.31 6.25 -10.22
C SER A 13 -6.55 5.04 -10.78
N GLY A 14 -6.56 4.82 -12.10
CA GLY A 14 -5.74 3.78 -12.73
C GLY A 14 -4.25 3.96 -12.49
N ILE A 15 -3.74 5.19 -12.60
CA ILE A 15 -2.34 5.53 -12.29
C ILE A 15 -2.04 5.30 -10.81
N LEU A 16 -2.94 5.74 -9.91
CA LEU A 16 -2.77 5.54 -8.46
C LEU A 16 -2.69 4.06 -8.08
N LYS A 17 -3.52 3.20 -8.66
CA LYS A 17 -3.45 1.75 -8.40
C LYS A 17 -2.11 1.14 -8.81
N ILE A 18 -1.53 1.59 -9.92
CA ILE A 18 -0.18 1.14 -10.32
C ILE A 18 0.85 1.60 -9.29
N VAL A 19 0.77 2.86 -8.86
CA VAL A 19 1.68 3.43 -7.85
C VAL A 19 1.54 2.70 -6.50
N GLU A 20 0.33 2.43 -6.05
CA GLU A 20 0.03 1.65 -4.85
C GLU A 20 0.67 0.26 -4.92
N ILE A 21 0.43 -0.47 -6.02
CA ILE A 21 1.01 -1.81 -6.23
C ILE A 21 2.53 -1.74 -6.19
N LEU A 22 3.15 -0.78 -6.86
CA LEU A 22 4.61 -0.62 -6.86
C LEU A 22 5.17 -0.36 -5.46
N PHE A 23 4.58 0.57 -4.71
CA PHE A 23 5.04 0.90 -3.37
C PHE A 23 4.84 -0.25 -2.39
N VAL A 24 3.71 -0.95 -2.44
CA VAL A 24 3.46 -2.13 -1.60
C VAL A 24 4.42 -3.27 -1.97
N CYS A 25 4.67 -3.51 -3.27
CA CYS A 25 5.65 -4.50 -3.73
C CYS A 25 7.06 -4.21 -3.22
N ILE A 26 7.51 -2.96 -3.29
CA ILE A 26 8.84 -2.56 -2.81
C ILE A 26 8.92 -2.73 -1.28
N ALA A 27 7.93 -2.24 -0.54
CA ALA A 27 7.88 -2.38 0.91
C ALA A 27 7.90 -3.86 1.35
N PHE A 28 7.06 -4.69 0.74
CA PHE A 28 6.99 -6.13 1.03
C PHE A 28 8.28 -6.86 0.62
N GLY A 29 8.85 -6.51 -0.52
CA GLY A 29 10.11 -7.06 -1.00
C GLY A 29 11.27 -6.79 -0.05
N ILE A 30 11.35 -5.57 0.52
CA ILE A 30 12.36 -5.26 1.54
C ILE A 30 12.05 -6.00 2.85
N PHE A 31 10.79 -5.97 3.29
CA PHE A 31 10.37 -6.62 4.54
C PHE A 31 10.67 -8.12 4.59
N ARG A 32 10.49 -8.83 3.46
CA ARG A 32 10.71 -10.29 3.37
C ARG A 32 12.07 -10.68 2.80
N GLY A 33 12.66 -9.84 1.95
CA GLY A 33 13.88 -10.16 1.22
C GLY A 33 15.16 -9.65 1.87
N ALA A 34 15.09 -8.62 2.73
CA ALA A 34 16.26 -8.14 3.46
C ALA A 34 16.46 -8.96 4.74
N THR A 35 17.71 -9.30 5.05
CA THR A 35 18.08 -10.12 6.22
C THR A 35 17.77 -9.45 7.56
N LEU A 36 17.49 -8.15 7.58
CA LEU A 36 17.20 -7.40 8.79
C LEU A 36 16.27 -6.20 8.47
N ALA A 37 14.98 -6.46 8.28
CA ALA A 37 13.93 -5.45 8.11
C ALA A 37 12.71 -5.83 8.97
N THR A 38 12.18 -4.86 9.72
CA THR A 38 11.04 -5.06 10.63
C THR A 38 10.31 -3.74 10.88
N TYR A 39 9.02 -3.83 11.16
CA TYR A 39 8.15 -2.76 11.60
C TYR A 39 8.09 -2.63 13.13
N GLY A 40 8.82 -3.48 13.86
CA GLY A 40 9.12 -3.32 15.28
C GLY A 40 9.08 -4.63 16.04
N GLU A 41 8.14 -4.74 16.97
CA GLU A 41 7.88 -5.99 17.66
C GLU A 41 7.11 -6.96 16.76
N VAL A 42 7.11 -8.24 17.14
CA VAL A 42 6.44 -9.33 16.44
C VAL A 42 4.98 -8.98 16.06
N ASN A 43 4.23 -8.33 16.94
CA ASN A 43 2.85 -7.91 16.67
C ASN A 43 2.75 -6.83 15.58
N ALA A 44 3.70 -5.88 15.55
CA ALA A 44 3.77 -4.85 14.52
C ALA A 44 4.14 -5.46 13.16
N ASP A 45 5.05 -6.44 13.15
CA ASP A 45 5.41 -7.20 11.96
C ASP A 45 4.23 -7.99 11.39
N TYR A 46 3.47 -8.70 12.25
CA TYR A 46 2.27 -9.41 11.80
C TYR A 46 1.22 -8.46 11.23
N PHE A 47 0.97 -7.34 11.90
CA PHE A 47 0.02 -6.33 11.43
C PHE A 47 0.44 -5.72 10.09
N ALA A 48 1.70 -5.32 9.96
CA ALA A 48 2.25 -4.74 8.74
C ALA A 48 2.25 -5.76 7.60
N CYS A 49 2.65 -7.00 7.86
CA CYS A 49 2.59 -8.10 6.89
C CYS A 49 1.17 -8.31 6.37
N GLY A 50 0.18 -8.42 7.26
CA GLY A 50 -1.22 -8.57 6.89
C GLY A 50 -1.72 -7.40 6.03
N SER A 51 -1.35 -6.18 6.39
CA SER A 51 -1.73 -4.96 5.65
C SER A 51 -1.11 -4.89 4.25
N LEU A 52 0.17 -5.25 4.12
CA LEU A 52 0.86 -5.31 2.83
C LEU A 52 0.28 -6.40 1.93
N VAL A 53 0.06 -7.61 2.47
CA VAL A 53 -0.52 -8.73 1.72
C VAL A 53 -1.93 -8.39 1.26
N LEU A 54 -2.74 -7.74 2.11
CA LEU A 54 -4.06 -7.26 1.73
C LEU A 54 -3.99 -6.32 0.51
N GLY A 55 -3.07 -5.34 0.55
CA GLY A 55 -2.85 -4.44 -0.59
C GLY A 55 -2.33 -5.14 -1.86
N LEU A 56 -1.47 -6.16 -1.72
CA LEU A 56 -0.95 -6.95 -2.84
C LEU A 56 -2.02 -7.82 -3.50
N VAL A 57 -3.06 -8.24 -2.78
CA VAL A 57 -4.11 -9.09 -3.32
C VAL A 57 -5.26 -8.25 -3.87
N ILE A 58 -5.75 -7.29 -3.09
CA ILE A 58 -6.96 -6.53 -3.43
C ILE A 58 -6.71 -5.59 -4.61
N THR A 59 -5.60 -4.83 -4.59
CA THR A 59 -5.38 -3.76 -5.56
C THR A 59 -5.14 -4.25 -6.99
N PRO A 60 -4.36 -5.32 -7.23
CA PRO A 60 -4.29 -5.94 -8.55
C PRO A 60 -5.62 -6.54 -9.00
N LEU A 61 -6.39 -7.13 -8.08
CA LEU A 61 -7.70 -7.70 -8.41
C LEU A 61 -8.70 -6.62 -8.85
N LEU A 62 -8.73 -5.48 -8.15
CA LEU A 62 -9.49 -4.30 -8.55
C LEU A 62 -9.03 -3.78 -9.92
N LEU A 63 -7.70 -3.65 -10.14
CA LEU A 63 -7.15 -3.21 -11.41
C LEU A 63 -7.59 -4.12 -12.58
N VAL A 64 -7.54 -5.44 -12.39
CA VAL A 64 -8.01 -6.41 -13.40
C VAL A 64 -9.50 -6.24 -13.67
N CYS A 65 -10.32 -6.11 -12.63
CA CYS A 65 -11.76 -5.86 -12.79
C CYS A 65 -12.03 -4.60 -13.62
N TYR A 66 -11.29 -3.52 -13.40
CA TYR A 66 -11.42 -2.28 -14.19
C TYR A 66 -10.97 -2.42 -15.63
N LEU A 67 -9.88 -3.16 -15.88
CA LEU A 67 -9.40 -3.47 -17.22
C LEU A 67 -10.37 -4.35 -18.01
N MET A 68 -11.19 -5.16 -17.33
CA MET A 68 -12.26 -5.95 -17.94
C MET A 68 -13.53 -5.14 -18.23
N GLY A 69 -13.57 -3.85 -17.88
CA GLY A 69 -14.69 -2.96 -18.16
C GLY A 69 -15.71 -2.84 -17.02
N ASN A 70 -15.49 -3.46 -15.87
CA ASN A 70 -16.37 -3.34 -14.70
C ASN A 70 -16.05 -2.06 -13.90
N THR A 71 -16.16 -0.90 -14.54
CA THR A 71 -15.91 0.41 -13.91
C THR A 71 -16.94 0.79 -12.86
N ASP A 72 -18.10 0.12 -12.84
CA ASP A 72 -19.14 0.34 -11.82
C ASP A 72 -18.66 0.02 -10.40
N ILE A 73 -17.64 -0.85 -10.27
CA ILE A 73 -17.02 -1.16 -8.97
C ILE A 73 -16.42 0.11 -8.34
N GLN A 74 -16.01 1.11 -9.14
CA GLN A 74 -15.47 2.37 -8.61
C GLN A 74 -16.48 3.20 -7.84
N LYS A 75 -17.76 2.99 -8.11
CA LYS A 75 -18.87 3.68 -7.45
C LYS A 75 -19.41 2.89 -6.27
N THR A 76 -18.74 1.81 -5.88
CA THR A 76 -19.20 1.01 -4.76
C THR A 76 -18.60 1.51 -3.46
N ILE A 77 -19.37 1.39 -2.38
CA ILE A 77 -18.89 1.68 -1.02
C ILE A 77 -17.71 0.76 -0.64
N MET A 78 -17.58 -0.39 -1.30
CA MET A 78 -16.52 -1.36 -1.07
C MET A 78 -15.14 -0.80 -1.42
N GLU A 79 -14.95 -0.20 -2.59
CA GLU A 79 -13.65 0.40 -2.95
C GLU A 79 -13.28 1.53 -2.00
N LEU A 80 -14.24 2.38 -1.67
CA LEU A 80 -14.06 3.47 -0.72
C LEU A 80 -13.59 2.98 0.66
N VAL A 81 -14.26 1.96 1.21
CA VAL A 81 -13.91 1.40 2.53
C VAL A 81 -12.55 0.69 2.48
N LEU A 82 -12.27 -0.07 1.41
CA LEU A 82 -11.01 -0.80 1.28
C LEU A 82 -9.81 0.14 1.13
N ASN A 83 -9.92 1.16 0.27
CA ASN A 83 -8.88 2.16 0.09
C ASN A 83 -8.65 2.94 1.40
N PHE A 84 -9.73 3.31 2.11
CA PHE A 84 -9.61 4.00 3.39
C PHE A 84 -8.93 3.12 4.46
N LEU A 85 -9.33 1.85 4.60
CA LEU A 85 -8.72 0.93 5.54
C LEU A 85 -7.23 0.70 5.22
N LEU A 86 -6.90 0.47 3.96
CA LEU A 86 -5.50 0.30 3.52
C LEU A 86 -4.67 1.57 3.77
N CYS A 87 -5.25 2.75 3.54
CA CYS A 87 -4.62 4.03 3.88
C CYS A 87 -4.24 4.09 5.37
N VAL A 88 -5.21 3.87 6.26
CA VAL A 88 -4.99 3.95 7.72
C VAL A 88 -4.00 2.88 8.18
N PHE A 89 -4.16 1.63 7.72
CA PHE A 89 -3.33 0.52 8.17
C PHE A 89 -1.87 0.66 7.72
N LEU A 90 -1.64 1.04 6.45
CA LEU A 90 -0.29 1.22 5.92
C LEU A 90 0.41 2.44 6.55
N ILE A 91 -0.30 3.54 6.80
CA ILE A 91 0.27 4.70 7.52
C ILE A 91 0.62 4.30 8.96
N ALA A 92 -0.24 3.56 9.66
CA ALA A 92 0.04 3.11 11.02
C ALA A 92 1.25 2.16 11.08
N ALA A 93 1.31 1.18 10.17
CA ALA A 93 2.42 0.25 10.05
C ALA A 93 3.74 0.98 9.72
N GLY A 94 3.72 1.83 8.70
CA GLY A 94 4.90 2.61 8.30
C GLY A 94 5.38 3.57 9.39
N SER A 95 4.47 4.18 10.15
CA SER A 95 4.84 5.04 11.29
C SER A 95 5.54 4.25 12.41
N LYS A 96 5.10 3.01 12.67
CA LYS A 96 5.76 2.12 13.64
C LYS A 96 7.17 1.76 13.18
N GLY A 97 7.33 1.36 11.92
CA GLY A 97 8.64 1.03 11.36
C GLY A 97 9.59 2.22 11.31
N ALA A 98 9.08 3.43 11.04
CA ALA A 98 9.88 4.65 11.03
C ALA A 98 10.41 5.03 12.43
N ASN A 99 9.66 4.72 13.50
CA ASN A 99 10.06 5.04 14.88
C ASN A 99 11.28 4.21 15.36
N LEU A 100 11.54 3.05 14.74
CA LEU A 100 12.75 2.26 14.99
C LEU A 100 14.04 2.97 14.57
N TRP A 101 13.93 4.08 13.83
CA TRP A 101 15.05 4.97 13.57
C TRP A 101 15.55 5.70 14.82
N SER A 102 14.76 5.80 15.89
CA SER A 102 15.19 6.51 17.10
C SER A 102 16.45 5.86 17.70
N PRO A 103 17.50 6.64 18.01
CA PRO A 103 18.80 6.12 18.48
C PRO A 103 18.69 5.29 19.77
N SER A 104 17.56 5.34 20.48
CA SER A 104 17.30 4.58 21.69
C SER A 104 17.00 3.10 21.47
N TYR A 105 16.59 2.68 20.26
CA TYR A 105 16.04 1.33 20.06
C TYR A 105 17.04 0.30 19.53
N LEU A 106 18.05 0.68 18.75
CA LEU A 106 19.04 -0.27 18.23
C LEU A 106 20.46 0.30 18.21
N GLY A 107 21.34 -0.37 18.96
CA GLY A 107 22.79 -0.26 18.84
C GLY A 107 23.27 -0.69 17.44
N LYS A 108 23.21 0.27 16.51
CA LYS A 108 23.85 0.43 15.19
C LYS A 108 24.54 -0.80 14.56
N ILE A 109 23.80 -1.47 13.67
CA ILE A 109 24.32 -1.85 12.35
C ILE A 109 23.67 -0.88 11.35
N GLY A 110 24.46 -0.04 10.66
CA GLY A 110 23.94 1.04 9.81
C GLY A 110 22.95 0.57 8.73
N GLN A 111 23.19 -0.62 8.18
CA GLN A 111 22.37 -1.21 7.11
C GLN A 111 20.96 -1.62 7.57
N TYR A 112 20.81 -2.02 8.84
CA TYR A 112 19.50 -2.33 9.42
C TYR A 112 18.56 -1.13 9.42
N ARG A 113 19.10 0.02 9.85
CA ARG A 113 18.34 1.26 9.98
C ARG A 113 17.90 1.77 8.62
N THR A 114 18.76 1.67 7.62
CA THR A 114 18.42 2.05 6.25
C THR A 114 17.29 1.18 5.69
N ASN A 115 17.37 -0.15 5.83
CA ASN A 115 16.32 -1.04 5.32
C ASN A 115 14.96 -0.76 5.97
N CYS A 116 14.92 -0.60 7.30
CA CYS A 116 13.68 -0.30 8.01
C CYS A 116 13.09 1.06 7.61
N LEU A 117 13.93 2.08 7.41
CA LEU A 117 13.47 3.40 7.01
C LEU A 117 12.94 3.40 5.57
N VAL A 118 13.66 2.77 4.64
CA VAL A 118 13.23 2.68 3.23
C VAL A 118 11.92 1.87 3.13
N MET A 119 11.84 0.74 3.81
CA MET A 119 10.60 -0.05 3.88
C MET A 119 9.44 0.78 4.43
N SER A 120 9.65 1.48 5.54
CA SER A 120 8.63 2.30 6.19
C SER A 120 8.20 3.48 5.32
N SER A 121 9.12 4.13 4.61
CA SER A 121 8.79 5.25 3.72
C SER A 121 7.93 4.78 2.55
N PHE A 122 8.26 3.67 1.90
CA PHE A 122 7.41 3.09 0.86
C PHE A 122 6.04 2.66 1.38
N THR A 123 5.98 2.16 2.61
CA THR A 123 4.70 1.80 3.26
C THR A 123 3.82 3.03 3.50
N ILE A 124 4.40 4.13 3.98
CA ILE A 124 3.67 5.40 4.17
C ILE A 124 3.23 5.97 2.83
N MET A 125 4.10 5.99 1.83
CA MET A 125 3.76 6.48 0.48
C MET A 125 2.65 5.65 -0.16
N ALA A 126 2.64 4.33 0.03
CA ALA A 126 1.53 3.48 -0.38
C ALA A 126 0.23 3.90 0.32
N GLY A 127 0.26 4.08 1.65
CA GLY A 127 -0.90 4.53 2.42
C GLY A 127 -1.44 5.89 1.94
N LEU A 128 -0.56 6.84 1.62
CA LEU A 128 -0.95 8.15 1.06
C LEU A 128 -1.58 8.01 -0.33
N ALA A 129 -1.07 7.10 -1.18
CA ALA A 129 -1.66 6.82 -2.48
C ALA A 129 -3.09 6.25 -2.34
N TYR A 130 -3.30 5.26 -1.45
CA TYR A 130 -4.63 4.77 -1.12
C TYR A 130 -5.54 5.87 -0.54
N GLY A 131 -4.98 6.80 0.23
CA GLY A 131 -5.71 7.97 0.71
C GLY A 131 -6.19 8.87 -0.43
N ALA A 132 -5.33 9.13 -1.41
CA ALA A 132 -5.70 9.87 -2.62
C ALA A 132 -6.76 9.13 -3.44
N ASP A 133 -6.64 7.80 -3.61
CA ASP A 133 -7.63 6.99 -4.32
C ASP A 133 -8.97 6.95 -3.56
N THR A 134 -8.95 7.00 -2.22
CA THR A 134 -10.16 7.16 -1.39
C THR A 134 -10.87 8.49 -1.67
N VAL A 135 -10.12 9.59 -1.80
CA VAL A 135 -10.70 10.91 -2.13
C VAL A 135 -11.30 10.91 -3.54
N LEU A 136 -10.64 10.27 -4.51
CA LEU A 136 -11.19 10.13 -5.86
C LEU A 136 -12.46 9.28 -5.87
N ALA A 137 -12.47 8.15 -5.14
CA ALA A 137 -13.66 7.32 -4.98
C ALA A 137 -14.81 8.09 -4.32
N LEU A 138 -14.53 8.91 -3.30
CA LEU A 138 -15.51 9.80 -2.68
C LEU A 138 -16.11 10.81 -3.67
N MET A 139 -15.28 11.38 -4.55
CA MET A 139 -15.74 12.32 -5.58
C MET A 139 -16.56 11.63 -6.67
N ALA A 140 -16.26 10.38 -7.01
CA ALA A 140 -16.97 9.60 -8.02
C ALA A 140 -18.28 8.95 -7.51
N TYR A 141 -18.40 8.77 -6.19
CA TYR A 141 -19.61 8.24 -5.53
C TYR A 141 -20.75 9.26 -5.45
N LYS A 142 -20.43 10.56 -5.47
CA LYS A 142 -21.42 11.65 -5.53
C LYS A 142 -22.04 11.76 -6.92
#